data_AF-A0A5E7ZDF1-F1
#
_entry.id   AF-A0A5E7ZDF1-F1
#
_cell.length_a   1.000
_cell.length_b   1.000
_cell.length_c   1.000
_cell.angle_alpha   90.00
_cell.angle_beta   90.00
_cell.angle_gamma   90.00
#
_symmetry.space_group_name_H-M   'P 1'
#
loop_
_entity.id
_entity.type
_entity.pdbx_description
1 polymer ?
#
loop_
_entity_poly.entity_id
_entity_poly.type
_entity_poly.pdbx_seq_one_letter_code
_entity_poly.pdbx_strand_id
1 'polypeptide(L)'
;MAIAGFVALPAAGLAQVPQSPPCRTVGDSPARDGARQFLRIDPDSAQRLAAIGLDRAAIFARMQETSVPETMGCWAMPAGNFDSQLVSVGMAQWNYGTGSLQPLLIRWRDGFASRRDFEQALATIAPTYGALLFSSDCLAVPVKPACRAGILAAEDAQGKLSSTLQAELTALFEDDAMLQVQTDLYVALLDQVRLDLLRVFPQYPGALRPITMRKVRWAIDTRVQQGGLPGDEDIYRLRTKLAAMPPSDYWPRLTAIFDWYDAISRTIDQDGILNDFGWNTATWRCLVRNRRVDPEQYELLNLTFLKSRTATGNSGRWQALTFERRAKIILGTGSVSSRRDGSCP
;
A
#
# COMPACT_ATOMS: atom_id res chain seq x y z
N MET A 1 -60.21 6.48 1.10
CA MET A 1 -59.36 7.39 0.29
C MET A 1 -58.27 7.92 1.23
N ALA A 2 -57.14 7.22 1.29
CA ALA A 2 -56.04 7.53 2.21
C ALA A 2 -54.78 7.79 1.38
N ILE A 3 -54.24 9.00 1.52
CA ILE A 3 -53.07 9.50 0.80
C ILE A 3 -51.83 8.97 1.53
N ALA A 4 -51.05 8.11 0.87
CA ALA A 4 -49.76 7.66 1.35
C ALA A 4 -48.70 8.74 1.06
N GLY A 5 -48.12 9.30 2.12
CA GLY A 5 -47.01 10.25 2.04
C GLY A 5 -45.70 9.54 1.69
N PHE A 6 -45.03 10.01 0.64
CA PHE A 6 -43.66 9.65 0.33
C PHE A 6 -42.72 10.22 1.39
N VAL A 7 -42.07 9.36 2.17
CA VAL A 7 -40.92 9.74 2.98
C VAL A 7 -39.71 9.81 2.05
N ALA A 8 -39.24 11.03 1.79
CA ALA A 8 -37.98 11.25 1.09
C ALA A 8 -36.84 10.76 1.99
N LEU A 9 -36.08 9.76 1.51
CA LEU A 9 -34.83 9.35 2.13
C LEU A 9 -33.83 10.52 2.03
N PRO A 10 -33.09 10.86 3.09
CA PRO A 10 -32.07 11.88 3.04
C PRO A 10 -30.98 11.44 2.06
N ALA A 11 -30.61 12.34 1.15
CA ALA A 11 -29.45 12.15 0.28
C ALA A 11 -28.22 11.88 1.16
N ALA A 12 -27.60 10.72 0.98
CA ALA A 12 -26.32 10.40 1.58
C ALA A 12 -25.32 11.47 1.13
N GLY A 13 -24.96 12.37 2.05
CA GLY A 13 -23.92 13.38 1.80
C GLY A 13 -22.66 12.67 1.36
N LEU A 14 -22.08 13.10 0.25
CA LEU A 14 -20.72 12.71 -0.15
C LEU A 14 -19.82 13.07 1.03
N ALA A 15 -19.29 12.06 1.72
CA ALA A 15 -18.32 12.26 2.78
C ALA A 15 -17.17 13.09 2.19
N GLN A 16 -16.95 14.29 2.73
CA GLN A 16 -15.81 15.10 2.35
C GLN A 16 -14.55 14.30 2.68
N VAL A 17 -13.69 14.10 1.68
CA VAL A 17 -12.38 13.48 1.90
C VAL A 17 -11.66 14.34 2.96
N PRO A 18 -11.19 13.75 4.07
CA PRO A 18 -10.46 14.49 5.09
C PRO A 18 -9.33 15.29 4.43
N GLN A 19 -9.25 16.59 4.69
CA GLN A 19 -8.13 17.39 4.22
C GLN A 19 -6.86 16.92 4.93
N SER A 20 -5.85 16.55 4.16
CA SER A 20 -4.55 16.14 4.70
C SER A 20 -3.96 17.30 5.51
N PRO A 21 -3.41 17.05 6.71
CA PRO A 21 -2.68 18.08 7.45
C PRO A 21 -1.50 18.57 6.60
N PRO A 22 -1.04 19.83 6.79
CA PRO A 22 0.12 20.34 6.07
C PRO A 22 1.33 19.45 6.35
N CYS A 23 1.87 18.85 5.30
CA CYS A 23 2.98 17.92 5.35
C CYS A 23 3.82 18.04 4.08
N ARG A 24 5.04 17.49 4.10
CA ARG A 24 5.80 17.30 2.87
C ARG A 24 5.22 16.13 2.08
N THR A 25 4.67 16.43 0.90
CA THR A 25 4.05 15.42 0.03
C THR A 25 5.11 14.48 -0.57
N VAL A 26 4.76 13.19 -0.62
CA VAL A 26 5.50 12.15 -1.32
C VAL A 26 5.52 12.42 -2.81
N GLY A 27 6.72 12.43 -3.40
CA GLY A 27 6.94 12.73 -4.80
C GLY A 27 8.38 13.14 -5.07
N ASP A 28 8.65 13.61 -6.29
CA ASP A 28 9.92 14.23 -6.67
C ASP A 28 10.04 15.67 -6.11
N SER A 29 9.83 15.76 -4.80
CA SER A 29 9.73 17.02 -4.06
C SER A 29 11.10 17.70 -4.00
N PRO A 30 11.16 19.04 -4.00
CA PRO A 30 12.43 19.74 -3.79
C PRO A 30 12.97 19.46 -2.38
N ALA A 31 14.29 19.56 -2.21
CA ALA A 31 14.98 19.56 -0.93
C ALA A 31 14.55 20.77 -0.08
N ARG A 32 14.91 20.76 1.22
CA ARG A 32 14.62 21.89 2.12
C ARG A 32 15.29 23.19 1.68
N ASP A 33 16.45 23.10 1.02
CA ASP A 33 17.18 24.23 0.45
C ASP A 33 16.64 24.68 -0.93
N GLY A 34 15.60 24.01 -1.45
CA GLY A 34 14.99 24.28 -2.75
C GLY A 34 15.61 23.53 -3.93
N ALA A 35 16.64 22.69 -3.71
CA ALA A 35 17.22 21.88 -4.79
C ALA A 35 16.18 20.92 -5.38
N ARG A 36 16.02 20.98 -6.71
CA ARG A 36 15.10 20.09 -7.43
C ARG A 36 15.75 18.73 -7.66
N GLN A 37 14.94 17.66 -7.70
CA GLN A 37 15.39 16.30 -7.99
C GLN A 37 16.51 15.80 -7.07
N PHE A 38 16.54 16.27 -5.82
CA PHE A 38 17.59 15.90 -4.88
C PHE A 38 17.55 14.41 -4.51
N LEU A 39 16.36 13.78 -4.58
CA LEU A 39 16.19 12.35 -4.38
C LEU A 39 16.83 11.59 -5.53
N ARG A 40 17.91 10.89 -5.24
CA ARG A 40 18.67 10.11 -6.21
C ARG A 40 18.03 8.73 -6.37
N ILE A 41 18.08 8.22 -7.59
CA ILE A 41 17.76 6.82 -7.90
C ILE A 41 19.04 6.25 -8.48
N ASP A 42 19.49 5.12 -7.96
CA ASP A 42 20.63 4.38 -8.49
C ASP A 42 20.46 4.17 -10.02
N PRO A 43 21.45 4.54 -10.85
CA PRO A 43 21.31 4.48 -12.31
C PRO A 43 20.97 3.08 -12.84
N ASP A 44 21.52 2.03 -12.23
CA ASP A 44 21.27 0.66 -12.66
C ASP A 44 19.85 0.23 -12.28
N SER A 45 19.37 0.58 -11.08
CA SER A 45 17.96 0.42 -10.71
C SER A 45 17.05 1.20 -11.64
N ALA A 46 17.38 2.45 -11.97
CA ALA A 46 16.57 3.27 -12.88
C ALA A 46 16.44 2.62 -14.26
N GLN A 47 17.54 2.10 -14.81
CA GLN A 47 17.55 1.38 -16.09
C GLN A 47 16.69 0.11 -16.03
N ARG A 48 16.85 -0.70 -14.97
CA ARG A 48 16.09 -1.95 -14.80
C ARG A 48 14.59 -1.68 -14.65
N LEU A 49 14.20 -0.65 -13.91
CA LEU A 49 12.80 -0.29 -13.68
C LEU A 49 12.17 0.33 -14.93
N ALA A 50 12.91 1.14 -15.70
CA ALA A 50 12.43 1.68 -16.97
C ALA A 50 12.03 0.57 -17.97
N ALA A 51 12.69 -0.60 -17.93
CA ALA A 51 12.35 -1.75 -18.78
C ALA A 51 10.93 -2.33 -18.52
N ILE A 52 10.29 -2.00 -17.39
CA ILE A 52 8.89 -2.35 -17.09
C ILE A 52 7.97 -1.13 -17.05
N GLY A 53 8.40 -0.01 -17.63
CA GLY A 53 7.61 1.23 -17.69
C GLY A 53 7.66 2.09 -16.42
N LEU A 54 8.62 1.85 -15.52
CA LEU A 54 8.85 2.65 -14.32
C LEU A 54 10.05 3.57 -14.51
N ASP A 55 9.86 4.66 -15.26
CA ASP A 55 10.80 5.78 -15.25
C ASP A 55 10.73 6.57 -13.92
N ARG A 56 11.59 7.59 -13.76
CA ARG A 56 11.63 8.40 -12.53
C ARG A 56 10.26 8.97 -12.15
N ALA A 57 9.53 9.53 -13.12
CA ALA A 57 8.23 10.13 -12.86
C ALA A 57 7.20 9.07 -12.43
N ALA A 58 7.20 7.92 -13.09
CA ALA A 58 6.35 6.79 -12.75
C ALA A 58 6.70 6.20 -11.37
N ILE A 59 7.99 6.12 -11.00
CA ILE A 59 8.43 5.66 -9.67
C ILE A 59 7.83 6.56 -8.58
N PHE A 60 8.01 7.88 -8.68
CA PHE A 60 7.47 8.80 -7.70
C PHE A 60 5.94 8.84 -7.68
N ALA A 61 5.28 8.69 -8.84
CA ALA A 61 3.82 8.54 -8.89
C ALA A 61 3.32 7.28 -8.17
N ARG A 62 4.04 6.15 -8.29
CA ARG A 62 3.70 4.91 -7.56
C ARG A 62 3.96 5.03 -6.07
N MET A 63 5.04 5.70 -5.70
CA MET A 63 5.37 5.99 -4.31
C MET A 63 4.27 6.84 -3.66
N GLN A 64 3.85 7.91 -4.34
CA GLN A 64 2.73 8.75 -3.89
C GLN A 64 1.44 7.94 -3.78
N GLU A 65 1.07 7.17 -4.80
CA GLU A 65 -0.12 6.31 -4.78
C GLU A 65 -0.11 5.30 -3.62
N THR A 66 1.05 4.71 -3.32
CA THR A 66 1.22 3.78 -2.19
C THR A 66 1.03 4.48 -0.86
N SER A 67 1.50 5.72 -0.74
CA SER A 67 1.41 6.50 0.51
C SER A 67 0.04 7.11 0.79
N VAL A 68 -0.85 7.23 -0.19
CA VAL A 68 -2.20 7.80 0.03
C VAL A 68 -3.02 7.03 1.09
N PRO A 69 -3.17 5.70 1.02
CA PRO A 69 -3.91 4.97 2.05
C PRO A 69 -3.21 4.94 3.42
N GLU A 70 -1.88 5.08 3.45
CA GLU A 70 -1.08 4.90 4.67
C GLU A 70 -0.84 6.22 5.43
N THR A 71 -0.58 7.31 4.70
CA THR A 71 -0.17 8.60 5.25
C THR A 71 -0.85 9.79 4.58
N MET A 72 -1.96 9.56 3.85
CA MET A 72 -2.62 10.58 3.04
C MET A 72 -1.68 11.27 2.03
N GLY A 73 -0.59 10.59 1.61
CA GLY A 73 0.38 11.15 0.68
C GLY A 73 1.56 11.87 1.33
N CYS A 74 1.72 11.79 2.65
CA CYS A 74 2.78 12.48 3.39
C CYS A 74 4.01 11.60 3.63
N TRP A 75 5.20 12.21 3.69
CA TRP A 75 6.44 11.48 3.97
C TRP A 75 6.58 10.98 5.40
N ALA A 76 5.90 11.58 6.38
CA ALA A 76 6.10 11.27 7.80
C ALA A 76 4.86 10.71 8.51
N MET A 77 3.80 11.52 8.64
CA MET A 77 2.55 11.20 9.36
C MET A 77 2.66 10.15 10.49
N PRO A 78 3.35 10.47 11.60
CA PRO A 78 3.51 9.54 12.71
C PRO A 78 2.17 9.21 13.38
N ALA A 79 2.01 7.94 13.74
CA ALA A 79 0.89 7.42 14.51
C ALA A 79 1.40 6.55 15.68
N GLY A 80 0.65 6.53 16.77
CA GLY A 80 1.00 5.78 17.97
C GLY A 80 0.40 4.36 18.01
N ASN A 81 0.32 3.79 19.19
CA ASN A 81 0.08 2.37 19.42
C ASN A 81 -1.41 1.95 19.43
N PHE A 82 -2.18 2.31 18.41
CA PHE A 82 -3.60 1.94 18.35
C PHE A 82 -3.85 0.50 17.87
N ASP A 83 -2.86 -0.13 17.25
CA ASP A 83 -2.91 -1.50 16.68
C ASP A 83 -1.83 -2.43 17.23
N SER A 84 -1.24 -2.09 18.38
CA SER A 84 -0.12 -2.82 19.01
C SER A 84 1.22 -2.77 18.27
N GLN A 85 1.43 -1.81 17.36
CA GLN A 85 2.68 -1.63 16.63
C GLN A 85 3.68 -0.61 17.24
N LEU A 86 3.33 -0.01 18.39
CA LEU A 86 4.04 1.06 19.10
C LEU A 86 4.07 2.40 18.35
N VAL A 87 4.90 2.50 17.32
CA VAL A 87 5.00 3.69 16.46
C VAL A 87 4.92 3.20 15.03
N SER A 88 4.07 3.85 14.25
CA SER A 88 4.03 3.74 12.78
C SER A 88 4.32 5.10 12.18
N VAL A 89 5.25 5.17 11.23
CA VAL A 89 5.73 6.44 10.67
C VAL A 89 6.30 6.21 9.28
N GLY A 90 6.35 7.28 8.49
CA GLY A 90 6.91 7.31 7.15
C GLY A 90 5.88 6.97 6.09
N MET A 91 6.19 7.24 4.81
CA MET A 91 5.23 7.09 3.70
C MET A 91 4.55 5.72 3.55
N ALA A 92 5.08 4.67 4.18
CA ALA A 92 4.50 3.33 4.19
C ALA A 92 4.14 2.81 5.59
N GLN A 93 4.03 3.70 6.59
CA GLN A 93 3.70 3.37 7.99
C GLN A 93 4.61 2.27 8.57
N TRP A 94 5.92 2.41 8.38
CA TRP A 94 6.90 1.49 8.97
C TRP A 94 6.83 1.57 10.49
N ASN A 95 6.93 0.42 11.14
CA ASN A 95 6.63 0.33 12.55
C ASN A 95 7.55 -0.61 13.33
N TYR A 96 7.63 -0.38 14.64
CA TYR A 96 8.43 -1.20 15.55
C TYR A 96 7.86 -2.60 15.75
N GLY A 97 6.53 -2.73 15.80
CA GLY A 97 5.86 -4.01 16.08
C GLY A 97 6.20 -5.11 15.10
N THR A 98 6.35 -4.77 13.81
CA THR A 98 6.74 -5.69 12.73
C THR A 98 8.24 -5.73 12.48
N GLY A 99 9.02 -4.86 13.11
CA GLY A 99 10.46 -4.71 12.84
C GLY A 99 10.79 -3.94 11.57
N SER A 100 9.81 -3.27 10.96
CA SER A 100 9.97 -2.61 9.65
C SER A 100 10.55 -1.19 9.73
N LEU A 101 10.49 -0.55 10.90
CA LEU A 101 11.04 0.79 11.14
C LEU A 101 12.56 0.78 11.37
N GLN A 102 13.07 -0.24 12.06
CA GLN A 102 14.47 -0.36 12.47
C GLN A 102 15.45 -0.27 11.30
N PRO A 103 15.22 -0.92 10.13
CA PRO A 103 16.09 -0.77 8.97
C PRO A 103 16.20 0.66 8.44
N LEU A 104 15.14 1.47 8.54
CA LEU A 104 15.17 2.87 8.12
C LEU A 104 16.06 3.69 9.04
N LEU A 105 15.85 3.54 10.35
CA LEU A 105 16.63 4.25 11.36
C LEU A 105 18.12 3.87 11.26
N ILE A 106 18.43 2.58 11.13
CA ILE A 106 19.80 2.10 10.94
C ILE A 106 20.44 2.74 9.70
N ARG A 107 19.75 2.72 8.55
CA ARG A 107 20.27 3.33 7.31
C ARG A 107 20.47 4.84 7.41
N TRP A 108 19.54 5.54 8.07
CA TRP A 108 19.69 6.98 8.29
C TRP A 108 20.91 7.30 9.15
N ARG A 109 21.07 6.59 10.27
CA ARG A 109 22.26 6.71 11.15
C ARG A 109 23.55 6.41 10.40
N ASP A 110 23.56 5.33 9.64
CA ASP A 110 24.76 4.84 8.94
C ASP A 110 25.09 5.68 7.68
N GLY A 111 24.18 6.57 7.26
CA GLY A 111 24.39 7.52 6.16
C GLY A 111 25.26 8.72 6.51
N PHE A 112 25.58 8.93 7.79
CA PHE A 112 26.47 10.01 8.24
C PHE A 112 27.95 9.63 8.13
N ALA A 113 28.80 10.60 7.82
CA ALA A 113 30.24 10.40 7.67
C ALA A 113 30.94 9.96 8.97
N SER A 114 30.40 10.37 10.12
CA SER A 114 30.88 9.98 11.43
C SER A 114 29.75 9.90 12.45
N ARG A 115 30.01 9.19 13.55
CA ARG A 115 29.10 9.12 14.70
C ARG A 115 28.79 10.51 15.28
N ARG A 116 29.77 11.41 15.29
CA ARG A 116 29.60 12.78 15.80
C ARG A 116 28.62 13.57 14.94
N ASP A 117 28.70 13.44 13.61
CA ASP A 117 27.80 14.14 12.69
C ASP A 117 26.37 13.64 12.85
N PHE A 118 26.20 12.32 13.01
CA PHE A 118 24.90 11.71 13.35
C PHE A 118 24.34 12.25 14.67
N GLU A 119 25.13 12.26 15.75
CA GLU A 119 24.67 12.74 17.06
C GLU A 119 24.28 14.22 17.03
N GLN A 120 25.01 15.06 16.27
CA GLN A 120 24.68 16.48 16.08
C GLN A 120 23.40 16.69 15.27
N ALA A 121 23.24 15.96 14.17
CA ALA A 121 22.02 16.01 13.36
C ALA A 121 20.81 15.55 14.19
N LEU A 122 20.95 14.44 14.91
CA LEU A 122 19.90 13.90 15.76
C LEU A 122 19.50 14.87 16.88
N ALA A 123 20.46 15.51 17.54
CA ALA A 123 20.18 16.51 18.57
C ALA A 123 19.43 17.75 18.03
N THR A 124 19.58 18.04 16.74
CA THR A 124 18.87 19.16 16.10
C THR A 124 17.41 18.83 15.81
N ILE A 125 17.12 17.61 15.34
CA ILE A 125 15.77 17.24 14.86
C ILE A 125 14.95 16.43 15.87
N ALA A 126 15.61 15.74 16.81
CA ALA A 126 14.98 14.90 17.82
C ALA A 126 15.71 15.00 19.18
N PRO A 127 15.75 16.19 19.81
CA PRO A 127 16.51 16.44 21.03
C PRO A 127 16.05 15.64 22.26
N THR A 128 14.78 15.22 22.32
CA THR A 128 14.19 14.58 23.49
C THR A 128 14.21 13.06 23.36
N TYR A 129 13.65 12.54 22.26
CA TYR A 129 13.44 11.11 22.05
C TYR A 129 14.43 10.50 21.06
N GLY A 130 15.27 11.29 20.38
CA GLY A 130 16.25 10.76 19.43
C GLY A 130 17.15 9.68 20.03
N ALA A 131 17.68 9.90 21.24
CA ALA A 131 18.51 8.90 21.93
C ALA A 131 17.75 7.58 22.22
N LEU A 132 16.45 7.66 22.52
CA LEU A 132 15.58 6.49 22.70
C LEU A 132 15.37 5.78 21.35
N LEU A 133 14.94 6.50 20.31
CA LEU A 133 14.64 5.97 18.99
C LEU A 133 15.82 5.20 18.37
N PHE A 134 17.05 5.68 18.60
CA PHE A 134 18.28 5.07 18.09
C PHE A 134 19.01 4.20 19.12
N SER A 135 18.39 3.92 20.27
CA SER A 135 18.95 3.02 21.27
C SER A 135 19.08 1.59 20.73
N SER A 136 20.01 0.81 21.29
CA SER A 136 20.14 -0.64 20.97
C SER A 136 18.85 -1.42 21.19
N ASP A 137 17.96 -0.90 22.03
CA ASP A 137 16.73 -1.55 22.44
C ASP A 137 15.59 -1.27 21.47
N CYS A 138 15.53 -0.07 20.89
CA CYS A 138 14.58 0.25 19.82
C CYS A 138 15.03 -0.27 18.46
N LEU A 139 16.34 -0.38 18.21
CA LEU A 139 16.87 -0.94 16.97
C LEU A 139 16.86 -2.48 16.94
N ALA A 140 16.49 -3.15 18.04
CA ALA A 140 16.31 -4.59 18.08
C ALA A 140 15.00 -5.02 17.36
N VAL A 141 14.99 -6.23 16.80
CA VAL A 141 13.80 -6.88 16.23
C VAL A 141 13.61 -8.25 16.91
N PRO A 142 12.57 -8.46 17.73
CA PRO A 142 11.61 -7.45 18.20
C PRO A 142 12.27 -6.40 19.13
N VAL A 143 11.60 -5.26 19.34
CA VAL A 143 12.09 -4.24 20.27
C VAL A 143 12.18 -4.79 21.70
N LYS A 144 13.17 -4.31 22.45
CA LYS A 144 13.36 -4.73 23.85
C LYS A 144 12.44 -3.98 24.82
N PRO A 145 12.20 -4.52 26.03
CA PRO A 145 11.27 -3.94 26.99
C PRO A 145 11.53 -2.46 27.35
N ALA A 146 12.79 -2.02 27.42
CA ALA A 146 13.10 -0.63 27.74
C ALA A 146 12.66 0.35 26.64
N CYS A 147 12.84 -0.02 25.37
CA CYS A 147 12.30 0.76 24.25
C CYS A 147 10.77 0.85 24.35
N ARG A 148 10.12 -0.30 24.52
CA ARG A 148 8.65 -0.35 24.63
C ARG A 148 8.15 0.53 25.77
N ALA A 149 8.75 0.45 26.95
CA ALA A 149 8.37 1.28 28.09
C ALA A 149 8.59 2.77 27.81
N GLY A 150 9.70 3.15 27.18
CA GLY A 150 10.00 4.54 26.84
C GLY A 150 9.01 5.13 25.83
N ILE A 151 8.63 4.37 24.80
CA ILE A 151 7.64 4.81 23.81
C ILE A 151 6.25 4.91 24.44
N LEU A 152 5.82 3.90 25.20
CA LEU A 152 4.51 3.93 25.87
C LEU A 152 4.42 5.06 26.91
N ALA A 153 5.52 5.44 27.56
CA ALA A 153 5.57 6.59 28.45
C ALA A 153 5.39 7.94 27.71
N ALA A 154 5.62 7.95 26.40
CA ALA A 154 5.44 9.10 25.53
C ALA A 154 4.09 9.07 24.77
N GLU A 155 3.15 8.21 25.19
CA GLU A 155 1.80 8.10 24.65
C GLU A 155 0.74 8.50 25.69
N ASP A 156 -0.44 8.91 25.22
CA ASP A 156 -1.61 9.09 26.08
C ASP A 156 -2.38 7.78 26.30
N ALA A 157 -3.46 7.83 27.10
CA ALA A 157 -4.28 6.66 27.41
C ALA A 157 -5.01 6.05 26.20
N GLN A 158 -5.07 6.77 25.07
CA GLN A 158 -5.65 6.32 23.81
C GLN A 158 -4.58 5.78 22.84
N GLY A 159 -3.31 5.70 23.27
CA GLY A 159 -2.18 5.27 22.44
C GLY A 159 -1.74 6.34 21.45
N LYS A 160 -2.12 7.61 21.62
CA LYS A 160 -1.66 8.70 20.77
C LYS A 160 -0.31 9.21 21.26
N LEU A 161 0.60 9.48 20.33
CA LEU A 161 1.90 10.05 20.64
C LEU A 161 1.77 11.43 21.30
N SER A 162 2.64 11.71 22.27
CA SER A 162 2.86 13.05 22.79
C SER A 162 3.24 14.01 21.66
N SER A 163 2.89 15.28 21.82
CA SER A 163 3.19 16.31 20.81
C SER A 163 4.69 16.40 20.50
N THR A 164 5.55 16.22 21.50
CA THR A 164 7.00 16.21 21.34
C THR A 164 7.47 15.03 20.49
N LEU A 165 7.07 13.79 20.82
CA LEU A 165 7.48 12.62 20.04
C LEU A 165 6.94 12.68 18.61
N GLN A 166 5.70 13.15 18.43
CA GLN A 166 5.10 13.35 17.11
C GLN A 166 5.90 14.38 16.28
N ALA A 167 6.30 15.50 16.87
CA ALA A 167 7.08 16.54 16.19
C ALA A 167 8.49 16.05 15.79
N GLU A 168 9.18 15.35 16.68
CA GLU A 168 10.53 14.82 16.41
C GLU A 168 10.52 13.72 15.35
N LEU A 169 9.54 12.81 15.38
CA LEU A 169 9.34 11.82 14.32
C LEU A 169 9.01 12.48 12.99
N THR A 170 8.19 13.53 13.00
CA THR A 170 7.90 14.31 11.78
C THR A 170 9.17 14.96 11.23
N ALA A 171 9.95 15.63 12.09
CA ALA A 171 11.18 16.28 11.69
C ALA A 171 12.21 15.29 11.12
N LEU A 172 12.36 14.12 11.74
CA LEU A 172 13.21 13.02 11.27
C LEU A 172 12.73 12.47 9.93
N PHE A 173 11.44 12.21 9.76
CA PHE A 173 10.90 11.61 8.54
C PHE A 173 10.69 12.59 7.39
N GLU A 174 10.79 13.90 7.64
CA GLU A 174 10.86 14.93 6.60
C GLU A 174 12.29 15.47 6.39
N ASP A 175 13.29 14.91 7.06
CA ASP A 175 14.70 15.19 6.83
C ASP A 175 15.13 14.69 5.43
N ASP A 176 15.94 15.47 4.71
CA ASP A 176 16.32 15.14 3.33
C ASP A 176 17.08 13.81 3.23
N ALA A 177 17.92 13.47 4.22
CA ALA A 177 18.61 12.18 4.23
C ALA A 177 17.62 11.02 4.51
N MET A 178 16.62 11.22 5.35
CA MET A 178 15.58 10.21 5.60
C MET A 178 14.67 10.02 4.37
N LEU A 179 14.37 11.09 3.62
CA LEU A 179 13.63 10.94 2.36
C LEU A 179 14.40 10.13 1.32
N GLN A 180 15.73 10.29 1.27
CA GLN A 180 16.57 9.43 0.43
C GLN A 180 16.50 7.97 0.88
N VAL A 181 16.59 7.68 2.19
CA VAL A 181 16.47 6.31 2.72
C VAL A 181 15.12 5.68 2.37
N GLN A 182 14.02 6.40 2.56
CA GLN A 182 12.67 5.93 2.20
C GLN A 182 12.56 5.65 0.69
N THR A 183 13.15 6.54 -0.14
CA THR A 183 13.22 6.38 -1.59
C THR A 183 13.99 5.13 -1.98
N ASP A 184 15.18 4.91 -1.44
CA ASP A 184 16.04 3.76 -1.76
C ASP A 184 15.37 2.43 -1.40
N LEU A 185 14.70 2.37 -0.25
CA LEU A 185 13.95 1.19 0.16
C LEU A 185 12.78 0.89 -0.77
N TYR A 186 12.06 1.93 -1.21
CA TYR A 186 10.97 1.75 -2.16
C TYR A 186 11.46 1.36 -3.55
N VAL A 187 12.57 1.94 -4.02
CA VAL A 187 13.22 1.52 -5.28
C VAL A 187 13.65 0.06 -5.20
N ALA A 188 14.22 -0.38 -4.08
CA ALA A 188 14.55 -1.79 -3.86
C ALA A 188 13.31 -2.69 -3.88
N LEU A 189 12.20 -2.26 -3.28
CA LEU A 189 10.91 -2.96 -3.36
C LEU A 189 10.43 -3.06 -4.82
N LEU A 190 10.53 -1.98 -5.61
CA LEU A 190 10.16 -1.98 -7.02
C LEU A 190 11.03 -2.93 -7.85
N ASP A 191 12.33 -3.02 -7.55
CA ASP A 191 13.22 -4.00 -8.19
C ASP A 191 12.77 -5.43 -7.91
N GLN A 192 12.26 -5.72 -6.70
CA GLN A 192 11.66 -7.01 -6.40
C GLN A 192 10.32 -7.23 -7.13
N VAL A 193 9.48 -6.19 -7.25
CA VAL A 193 8.26 -6.23 -8.07
C VAL A 193 8.59 -6.55 -9.52
N ARG A 194 9.66 -5.97 -10.06
CA ARG A 194 10.15 -6.26 -11.41
C ARG A 194 10.49 -7.73 -11.58
N LEU A 195 11.23 -8.33 -10.64
CA LEU A 195 11.54 -9.76 -10.67
C LEU A 195 10.28 -10.63 -10.63
N ASP A 196 9.33 -10.28 -9.77
CA ASP A 196 8.02 -10.93 -9.70
C ASP A 196 7.26 -10.85 -11.03
N LEU A 197 7.21 -9.68 -11.66
CA LEU A 197 6.54 -9.48 -12.93
C LEU A 197 7.20 -10.27 -14.06
N LEU A 198 8.52 -10.32 -14.12
CA LEU A 198 9.24 -11.10 -15.13
C LEU A 198 9.02 -12.61 -14.94
N ARG A 199 8.90 -13.07 -13.68
CA ARG A 199 8.54 -14.47 -13.37
C ARG A 199 7.11 -14.78 -13.79
N VAL A 200 6.15 -13.94 -13.42
CA VAL A 200 4.73 -14.19 -13.68
C VAL A 200 4.36 -13.94 -15.14
N PHE A 201 4.95 -12.95 -15.80
CA PHE A 201 4.68 -12.57 -17.19
C PHE A 201 5.96 -12.58 -18.02
N PRO A 202 6.51 -13.78 -18.28
CA PRO A 202 7.77 -13.90 -19.00
C PRO A 202 7.67 -13.34 -20.43
N GLN A 203 8.70 -12.60 -20.82
CA GLN A 203 8.85 -12.00 -22.15
C GLN A 203 9.75 -12.90 -23.02
N TYR A 204 9.19 -13.96 -23.62
CA TYR A 204 9.90 -14.79 -24.59
C TYR A 204 9.29 -14.60 -25.99
N PRO A 205 10.05 -14.82 -27.08
CA PRO A 205 9.51 -14.79 -28.44
C PRO A 205 8.27 -15.69 -28.56
N GLY A 206 7.13 -15.11 -28.96
CA GLY A 206 5.82 -15.79 -29.03
C GLY A 206 4.93 -15.63 -27.79
N ALA A 207 5.41 -15.04 -26.70
CA ALA A 207 4.60 -14.73 -25.52
C ALA A 207 3.85 -13.40 -25.70
N LEU A 208 2.51 -13.46 -25.76
CA LEU A 208 1.61 -12.30 -25.90
C LEU A 208 1.33 -11.56 -24.57
N ARG A 209 2.29 -11.50 -23.64
CA ARG A 209 2.02 -11.02 -22.27
C ARG A 209 2.86 -9.81 -21.87
N PRO A 210 2.68 -8.65 -22.53
CA PRO A 210 3.45 -7.45 -22.17
C PRO A 210 3.21 -7.07 -20.71
N ILE A 211 4.25 -6.54 -20.04
CA ILE A 211 4.10 -5.94 -18.71
C ILE A 211 3.47 -4.57 -18.88
N THR A 212 2.18 -4.47 -18.58
CA THR A 212 1.41 -3.22 -18.62
C THR A 212 1.49 -2.49 -17.28
N MET A 213 1.22 -1.18 -17.28
CA MET A 213 1.13 -0.42 -16.02
C MET A 213 0.04 -0.93 -15.07
N ARG A 214 -1.00 -1.60 -15.59
CA ARG A 214 -2.01 -2.29 -14.78
C ARG A 214 -1.37 -3.44 -13.99
N LYS A 215 -0.57 -4.29 -14.65
CA LYS A 215 0.19 -5.37 -14.00
C LYS A 215 1.18 -4.82 -12.98
N VAL A 216 1.87 -3.72 -13.31
CA VAL A 216 2.81 -3.07 -12.39
C VAL A 216 2.10 -2.60 -11.12
N ARG A 217 1.02 -1.81 -11.23
CA ARG A 217 0.26 -1.32 -10.06
C ARG A 217 -0.32 -2.48 -9.24
N TRP A 218 -0.87 -3.49 -9.90
CA TRP A 218 -1.38 -4.70 -9.26
C TRP A 218 -0.28 -5.44 -8.47
N ALA A 219 0.91 -5.57 -9.04
CA ALA A 219 2.01 -6.27 -8.41
C ALA A 219 2.61 -5.49 -7.23
N ILE A 220 2.70 -4.15 -7.34
CA ILE A 220 3.09 -3.29 -6.21
C ILE A 220 2.14 -3.49 -5.03
N ASP A 221 0.83 -3.31 -5.22
CA ASP A 221 -0.14 -3.48 -4.12
C ASP A 221 -0.09 -4.91 -3.55
N THR A 222 0.04 -5.92 -4.42
CA THR A 222 0.14 -7.31 -3.98
C THR A 222 1.38 -7.58 -3.13
N ARG A 223 2.54 -7.05 -3.53
CA ARG A 223 3.79 -7.25 -2.80
C ARG A 223 3.81 -6.50 -1.48
N VAL A 224 3.37 -5.24 -1.48
CA VAL A 224 3.28 -4.40 -0.27
C VAL A 224 2.37 -5.05 0.78
N GLN A 225 1.20 -5.52 0.37
CA GLN A 225 0.17 -5.98 1.30
C GLN A 225 0.27 -7.48 1.64
N GLN A 226 0.90 -8.30 0.80
CA GLN A 226 0.91 -9.77 0.98
C GLN A 226 2.26 -10.44 0.68
N GLY A 227 3.34 -9.67 0.63
CA GLY A 227 4.72 -10.15 0.54
C GLY A 227 5.18 -10.66 -0.84
N GLY A 228 4.27 -10.84 -1.80
CA GLY A 228 4.62 -11.26 -3.16
C GLY A 228 3.48 -11.91 -3.94
N LEU A 229 3.72 -12.14 -5.23
CA LEU A 229 2.75 -12.75 -6.15
C LEU A 229 2.55 -14.26 -5.90
N PRO A 230 1.50 -14.90 -6.47
CA PRO A 230 1.31 -16.34 -6.38
C PRO A 230 2.54 -17.17 -6.81
N GLY A 231 2.67 -18.37 -6.26
CA GLY A 231 3.74 -19.32 -6.60
C GLY A 231 3.58 -19.91 -8.00
N ASP A 232 4.68 -20.42 -8.57
CA ASP A 232 4.72 -20.87 -9.97
C ASP A 232 3.77 -22.03 -10.26
N GLU A 233 3.63 -22.99 -9.32
CA GLU A 233 2.71 -24.12 -9.47
C GLU A 233 1.25 -23.66 -9.54
N ASP A 234 0.84 -22.74 -8.67
CA ASP A 234 -0.51 -22.18 -8.65
C ASP A 234 -0.82 -21.41 -9.93
N ILE A 235 0.14 -20.64 -10.43
CA ILE A 235 0.03 -19.88 -11.68
C ILE A 235 -0.10 -20.84 -12.86
N TYR A 236 0.77 -21.85 -12.94
CA TYR A 236 0.73 -22.87 -14.00
C TYR A 236 -0.62 -23.58 -14.00
N ARG A 237 -1.05 -24.09 -12.85
CA ARG A 237 -2.33 -24.79 -12.68
C ARG A 237 -3.52 -23.90 -13.05
N LEU A 238 -3.51 -22.62 -12.68
CA LEU A 238 -4.55 -21.67 -13.08
C LEU A 238 -4.57 -21.49 -14.59
N ARG A 239 -3.43 -21.21 -15.21
CA ARG A 239 -3.33 -20.92 -16.65
C ARG A 239 -3.72 -22.13 -17.50
N THR A 240 -3.39 -23.34 -17.08
CA THR A 240 -3.85 -24.57 -17.74
C THR A 240 -5.37 -24.67 -17.72
N LYS A 241 -6.01 -24.35 -16.58
CA LYS A 241 -7.48 -24.32 -16.49
C LYS A 241 -8.10 -23.21 -17.34
N LEU A 242 -7.49 -22.03 -17.39
CA LEU A 242 -7.95 -20.92 -18.22
C LEU A 242 -7.85 -21.24 -19.71
N ALA A 243 -6.76 -21.89 -20.15
CA ALA A 243 -6.55 -22.27 -21.54
C ALA A 243 -7.54 -23.36 -22.02
N ALA A 244 -7.92 -24.29 -21.13
CA ALA A 244 -8.87 -25.35 -21.42
C ALA A 244 -10.35 -24.92 -21.25
N MET A 245 -10.61 -23.68 -20.82
CA MET A 245 -11.95 -23.24 -20.45
C MET A 245 -12.83 -23.01 -21.69
N PRO A 246 -14.04 -23.62 -21.75
CA PRO A 246 -15.00 -23.30 -22.80
C PRO A 246 -15.39 -21.81 -22.75
N PRO A 247 -15.61 -21.14 -23.90
CA PRO A 247 -16.03 -19.74 -23.92
C PRO A 247 -17.34 -19.47 -23.15
N SER A 248 -18.24 -20.46 -23.05
CA SER A 248 -19.48 -20.40 -22.27
C SER A 248 -19.24 -20.23 -20.77
N ASP A 249 -18.11 -20.74 -20.26
CA ASP A 249 -17.78 -20.72 -18.84
C ASP A 249 -17.10 -19.42 -18.41
N TYR A 250 -16.57 -18.63 -19.36
CA TYR A 250 -15.77 -17.45 -19.08
C TYR A 250 -16.47 -16.48 -18.11
N TRP A 251 -17.67 -16.01 -18.48
CA TRP A 251 -18.42 -15.05 -17.65
C TRP A 251 -18.97 -15.66 -16.35
N PRO A 252 -19.60 -16.84 -16.35
CA PRO A 252 -20.04 -17.48 -15.10
C PRO A 252 -18.92 -17.66 -14.07
N ARG A 253 -17.72 -18.06 -14.49
CA ARG A 253 -16.57 -18.24 -13.58
C ARG A 253 -16.10 -16.93 -12.97
N LEU A 254 -16.13 -15.83 -13.74
CA LEU A 254 -15.81 -14.51 -13.21
C LEU A 254 -16.89 -14.00 -12.24
N THR A 255 -18.17 -14.20 -12.56
CA THR A 255 -19.27 -13.88 -11.64
C THR A 255 -19.10 -14.59 -10.30
N ALA A 256 -18.68 -15.86 -10.30
CA ALA A 256 -18.45 -16.61 -9.07
C ALA A 256 -17.35 -16.00 -8.16
N ILE A 257 -16.32 -15.37 -8.74
CA ILE A 257 -15.30 -14.64 -7.95
C ILE A 257 -15.93 -13.42 -7.26
N PHE A 258 -16.79 -12.69 -7.96
CA PHE A 258 -17.49 -11.54 -7.38
C PHE A 258 -18.57 -11.96 -6.37
N ASP A 259 -19.21 -13.11 -6.57
CA ASP A 259 -20.14 -13.69 -5.59
C ASP A 259 -19.41 -14.12 -4.32
N TRP A 260 -18.20 -14.69 -4.44
CA TRP A 260 -17.35 -14.96 -3.28
C TRP A 260 -17.02 -13.68 -2.52
N TYR A 261 -16.61 -12.61 -3.21
CA TYR A 261 -16.31 -11.32 -2.60
C TYR A 261 -17.55 -10.71 -1.91
N ASP A 262 -18.73 -10.72 -2.56
CA ASP A 262 -19.99 -10.24 -1.99
C ASP A 262 -20.39 -11.04 -0.74
N ALA A 263 -20.23 -12.36 -0.77
CA ALA A 263 -20.53 -13.22 0.36
C ALA A 263 -19.60 -12.97 1.55
N ILE A 264 -18.28 -12.98 1.33
CA ILE A 264 -17.32 -12.80 2.43
C ILE A 264 -17.42 -11.38 3.03
N SER A 265 -17.66 -10.36 2.20
CA SER A 265 -17.82 -8.96 2.66
C SER A 265 -19.03 -8.74 3.56
N ARG A 266 -20.00 -9.66 3.59
CA ARG A 266 -21.18 -9.61 4.48
C ARG A 266 -20.96 -10.34 5.80
N THR A 267 -19.81 -10.99 5.98
CA THR A 267 -19.47 -11.64 7.25
C THR A 267 -19.00 -10.59 8.27
N ILE A 268 -19.14 -10.92 9.56
CA ILE A 268 -18.89 -9.96 10.65
C ILE A 268 -17.41 -9.59 10.82
N ASP A 269 -16.51 -10.48 10.45
CA ASP A 269 -15.06 -10.36 10.67
C ASP A 269 -14.34 -10.00 9.36
N GLN A 270 -14.79 -8.93 8.71
CA GLN A 270 -14.12 -8.30 7.57
C GLN A 270 -14.05 -6.78 7.75
N ASP A 271 -12.82 -6.27 7.76
CA ASP A 271 -12.56 -4.86 8.05
C ASP A 271 -12.27 -4.04 6.79
N GLY A 272 -12.53 -2.74 6.88
CA GLY A 272 -12.12 -1.76 5.87
C GLY A 272 -12.96 -1.73 4.59
N ILE A 273 -14.04 -2.51 4.50
CA ILE A 273 -14.84 -2.69 3.25
C ILE A 273 -16.31 -2.24 3.36
N LEU A 274 -16.78 -1.88 4.56
CA LEU A 274 -18.22 -1.70 4.85
C LEU A 274 -18.92 -0.70 3.92
N ASN A 275 -18.24 0.39 3.55
CA ASN A 275 -18.80 1.45 2.70
C ASN A 275 -18.60 1.20 1.20
N ASP A 276 -17.84 0.15 0.85
CA ASP A 276 -17.30 -0.05 -0.49
C ASP A 276 -17.95 -1.26 -1.20
N PHE A 277 -18.16 -2.37 -0.49
CA PHE A 277 -18.47 -3.65 -1.11
C PHE A 277 -19.78 -3.67 -1.92
N GLY A 278 -20.84 -3.02 -1.43
CA GLY A 278 -22.12 -2.97 -2.13
C GLY A 278 -22.01 -2.27 -3.49
N TRP A 279 -21.24 -1.19 -3.55
CA TRP A 279 -20.98 -0.47 -4.80
C TRP A 279 -20.08 -1.30 -5.73
N ASN A 280 -19.01 -1.88 -5.19
CA ASN A 280 -18.07 -2.72 -5.95
C ASN A 280 -18.79 -3.88 -6.64
N THR A 281 -19.56 -4.66 -5.89
CA THR A 281 -20.30 -5.80 -6.42
C THR A 281 -21.28 -5.38 -7.52
N ALA A 282 -22.02 -4.27 -7.34
CA ALA A 282 -22.94 -3.77 -8.35
C ALA A 282 -22.22 -3.34 -9.64
N THR A 283 -21.16 -2.55 -9.51
CA THR A 283 -20.38 -2.01 -10.63
C THR A 283 -19.65 -3.12 -11.39
N TRP A 284 -19.01 -4.05 -10.70
CA TRP A 284 -18.26 -5.13 -11.35
C TRP A 284 -19.17 -6.17 -12.01
N ARG A 285 -20.32 -6.50 -11.39
CA ARG A 285 -21.35 -7.32 -12.07
C ARG A 285 -21.92 -6.61 -13.30
N CYS A 286 -22.03 -5.28 -13.29
CA CYS A 286 -22.41 -4.50 -14.48
C CYS A 286 -21.38 -4.66 -15.61
N LEU A 287 -20.07 -4.54 -15.31
CA LEU A 287 -19.02 -4.78 -16.31
C LEU A 287 -19.09 -6.19 -16.93
N VAL A 288 -19.36 -7.21 -16.11
CA VAL A 288 -19.53 -8.60 -16.57
C VAL A 288 -20.74 -8.73 -17.50
N ARG A 289 -21.90 -8.19 -17.10
CA ARG A 289 -23.12 -8.22 -17.94
C ARG A 289 -22.90 -7.55 -19.30
N ASN A 290 -22.16 -6.44 -19.31
CA ASN A 290 -21.85 -5.68 -20.53
C ASN A 290 -20.59 -6.18 -21.27
N ARG A 291 -20.01 -7.32 -20.86
CA ARG A 291 -18.79 -7.92 -21.44
C ARG A 291 -17.61 -6.95 -21.58
N ARG A 292 -17.42 -6.10 -20.57
CA ARG A 292 -16.40 -5.01 -20.56
C ARG A 292 -15.09 -5.39 -19.88
N VAL A 293 -14.90 -6.66 -19.51
CA VAL A 293 -13.67 -7.16 -18.89
C VAL A 293 -12.76 -7.76 -19.96
N ASP A 294 -11.59 -7.17 -20.16
CA ASP A 294 -10.60 -7.64 -21.13
C ASP A 294 -9.85 -8.90 -20.64
N PRO A 295 -9.13 -9.63 -21.53
CA PRO A 295 -8.42 -10.85 -21.14
C PRO A 295 -7.35 -10.66 -20.06
N GLU A 296 -6.67 -9.51 -20.03
CA GLU A 296 -5.68 -9.22 -18.98
C GLU A 296 -6.38 -9.00 -17.63
N GLN A 297 -7.49 -8.27 -17.62
CA GLN A 297 -8.27 -8.06 -16.41
C GLN A 297 -8.79 -9.38 -15.85
N TYR A 298 -9.26 -10.26 -16.72
CA TYR A 298 -9.74 -11.58 -16.32
C TYR A 298 -8.65 -12.43 -15.67
N GLU A 299 -7.46 -12.52 -16.29
CA GLU A 299 -6.33 -13.26 -15.71
C GLU A 299 -5.92 -12.66 -14.36
N LEU A 300 -5.79 -11.33 -14.28
CA LEU A 300 -5.38 -10.65 -13.05
C LEU A 300 -6.40 -10.81 -11.92
N LEU A 301 -7.70 -10.84 -12.21
CA LEU A 301 -8.75 -11.10 -11.20
C LEU A 301 -8.65 -12.53 -10.66
N ASN A 302 -8.33 -13.51 -11.51
CA ASN A 302 -8.10 -14.88 -11.07
C ASN A 302 -6.82 -15.01 -10.21
N LEU A 303 -5.72 -14.36 -10.61
CA LEU A 303 -4.49 -14.33 -9.81
C LEU A 303 -4.71 -13.62 -8.46
N THR A 304 -5.46 -12.52 -8.48
CA THR A 304 -5.88 -11.79 -7.27
C THR A 304 -6.71 -12.68 -6.37
N PHE A 305 -7.73 -13.36 -6.90
CA PHE A 305 -8.54 -14.30 -6.13
C PHE A 305 -7.70 -15.38 -5.48
N LEU A 306 -6.75 -15.99 -6.21
CA LEU A 306 -5.85 -17.00 -5.66
C LEU A 306 -5.06 -16.49 -4.44
N LYS A 307 -4.54 -15.27 -4.51
CA LYS A 307 -3.74 -14.68 -3.44
C LYS A 307 -4.58 -14.15 -2.29
N SER A 308 -5.70 -13.49 -2.57
CA SER A 308 -6.56 -12.87 -1.55
C SER A 308 -7.31 -13.92 -0.74
N ARG A 309 -7.81 -15.00 -1.35
CA ARG A 309 -8.53 -16.05 -0.61
C ARG A 309 -7.68 -16.84 0.38
N THR A 310 -6.35 -16.74 0.26
CA THR A 310 -5.38 -17.35 1.17
C THR A 310 -4.67 -16.30 2.03
N ALA A 311 -5.17 -15.06 2.10
CA ALA A 311 -4.64 -14.10 3.06
C ALA A 311 -4.96 -14.62 4.47
N THR A 312 -3.92 -14.96 5.25
CA THR A 312 -4.03 -15.59 6.57
C THR A 312 -3.88 -14.61 7.73
N GLY A 313 -3.51 -13.34 7.47
CA GLY A 313 -3.39 -12.31 8.50
C GLY A 313 -4.70 -12.17 9.28
N ASN A 314 -4.62 -12.29 10.61
CA ASN A 314 -5.77 -12.32 11.52
C ASN A 314 -6.89 -13.28 11.06
N SER A 315 -6.52 -14.53 10.74
CA SER A 315 -7.47 -15.58 10.35
C SER A 315 -8.35 -15.25 9.13
N GLY A 316 -7.86 -14.37 8.24
CA GLY A 316 -8.59 -13.99 7.02
C GLY A 316 -9.43 -12.74 7.14
N ARG A 317 -9.32 -11.98 8.23
CA ARG A 317 -10.02 -10.69 8.44
C ARG A 317 -9.87 -9.67 7.30
N TRP A 318 -8.78 -9.78 6.53
CA TRP A 318 -8.41 -8.81 5.47
C TRP A 318 -8.65 -9.32 4.04
N GLN A 319 -9.29 -10.47 3.85
CA GLN A 319 -9.42 -11.11 2.53
C GLN A 319 -10.22 -10.26 1.54
N ALA A 320 -11.37 -9.72 1.98
CA ALA A 320 -12.22 -8.84 1.17
C ALA A 320 -11.47 -7.55 0.77
N LEU A 321 -10.88 -6.86 1.75
CA LEU A 321 -10.14 -5.61 1.54
C LEU A 321 -8.99 -5.79 0.55
N THR A 322 -8.22 -6.86 0.74
CA THR A 322 -7.11 -7.21 -0.14
C THR A 322 -7.60 -7.44 -1.58
N PHE A 323 -8.70 -8.17 -1.75
CA PHE A 323 -9.29 -8.41 -3.07
C PHE A 323 -9.76 -7.11 -3.74
N GLU A 324 -10.54 -6.28 -3.06
CA GLU A 324 -11.14 -5.09 -3.68
C GLU A 324 -10.11 -4.04 -4.12
N ARG A 325 -9.04 -3.86 -3.35
CA ARG A 325 -7.94 -2.94 -3.70
C ARG A 325 -7.34 -3.29 -5.06
N ARG A 326 -7.07 -4.56 -5.27
CA ARG A 326 -6.49 -5.09 -6.51
C ARG A 326 -7.52 -5.14 -7.63
N ALA A 327 -8.75 -5.57 -7.35
CA ALA A 327 -9.83 -5.60 -8.33
C ALA A 327 -10.11 -4.20 -8.89
N LYS A 328 -10.10 -3.17 -8.04
CA LYS A 328 -10.19 -1.75 -8.45
C LYS A 328 -9.06 -1.35 -9.38
N ILE A 329 -7.81 -1.67 -9.05
CA ILE A 329 -6.64 -1.40 -9.91
C ILE A 329 -6.80 -2.09 -11.27
N ILE A 330 -7.23 -3.35 -11.27
CA ILE A 330 -7.36 -4.17 -12.47
C ILE A 330 -8.48 -3.64 -13.38
N LEU A 331 -9.65 -3.41 -12.81
CA LEU A 331 -10.85 -3.01 -13.54
C LEU A 331 -10.84 -1.52 -13.91
N GLY A 332 -10.03 -0.71 -13.22
CA GLY A 332 -10.04 0.75 -13.35
C GLY A 332 -11.32 1.39 -12.81
N THR A 333 -12.18 0.60 -12.16
CA THR A 333 -13.42 1.04 -11.53
C THR A 333 -13.60 0.29 -10.21
N GLY A 334 -13.94 0.99 -9.14
CA GLY A 334 -13.85 0.45 -7.79
C GLY A 334 -14.05 1.52 -6.71
N SER A 335 -14.52 1.10 -5.56
CA SER A 335 -14.55 1.84 -4.30
C SER A 335 -13.57 1.16 -3.34
N VAL A 336 -12.70 1.95 -2.72
CA VAL A 336 -11.80 1.52 -1.63
C VAL A 336 -11.70 2.68 -0.67
N SER A 337 -11.90 2.44 0.63
CA SER A 337 -11.86 3.47 1.66
C SER A 337 -12.83 4.62 1.34
N SER A 338 -14.04 4.29 0.87
CA SER A 338 -15.09 5.22 0.40
C SER A 338 -14.73 6.04 -0.85
N ARG A 339 -13.56 5.83 -1.47
CA ARG A 339 -13.16 6.52 -2.70
C ARG A 339 -13.55 5.71 -3.92
N ARG A 340 -14.55 6.21 -4.65
CA ARG A 340 -15.03 5.65 -5.92
C ARG A 340 -14.25 6.21 -7.10
N ASP A 341 -13.75 5.33 -7.96
CA ASP A 341 -13.16 5.69 -9.24
C ASP A 341 -13.93 4.94 -10.35
N GLY A 342 -14.10 5.61 -11.50
CA GLY A 342 -14.77 5.04 -12.67
C GLY A 342 -16.28 4.84 -12.50
N SER A 343 -16.91 4.32 -13.55
CA SER A 343 -18.32 3.90 -13.58
C SER A 343 -18.49 2.72 -14.51
N CYS A 344 -19.61 1.99 -14.38
CA CYS A 344 -20.06 1.11 -15.44
C CYS A 344 -20.94 1.96 -16.38
N PRO A 345 -20.50 2.24 -17.62
CA PRO A 345 -21.30 2.98 -18.59
C PRO A 345 -22.53 2.20 -19.05
#